data_AF-A0A6N7JLT1-F1
#
_entry.id   AF-A0A6N7JLT1-F1
#
_cell.length_a   1.000
_cell.length_b   1.000
_cell.length_c   1.000
_cell.angle_alpha   90.00
_cell.angle_beta   90.00
_cell.angle_gamma   90.00
#
_symmetry.space_group_name_H-M   'P 1'
#
loop_
_entity.id
_entity.type
_entity.pdbx_description
1 polymer ?
#
loop_
_entity_poly.entity_id
_entity_poly.type
_entity_poly.pdbx_seq_one_letter_code
_entity_poly.pdbx_strand_id
1 'polypeptide(L)'
;MDLSSKVDLPGIAGMVYDGKRDLIYFTTRTGTVERWSPTEQKFLSAVKLGGTLADLDITADGSYLLVAQSNTTAVTVSDVWWNDRYKDTIHRINLDTLKVQDLNFLVEGAERGVYDIAIAGSDTALVTTDFSGSGWNPLRWFDADANAFITQPVTTSQGGNVSIRHSSYLIPSENNRYTLILEADTSNAQMQLYDAQAGTIVSSGDLYAFNSSGFNNGSGDISEARGLAFNLGYVFDFKFSLAKNLGTQGYYSGEFSSTGNYLFAQRTSGEVVIMDTHSWMPVGIFAVDDTAEIKTGSLELMGKDGRYLVGQTATGFAVLDLSEKLKLDLAGNEQANFISGELAADTLSGGGGADTISGFGGDDQLFGDDGRDVLNGGGGDDILIGGTGGDALNGGAGIDVIRYDGPRSNYQIKVNGSQVIVTGPAGTGPDTLTGVELLQFDHQVVPVTPLKMLENGTLFDEAGYLGQYADVAAVVASGALGSGAEHYLRYGQYEGRSPFGLFNTSYYLEKNPDVAAAVKTGIIGAWQHFHQYGWREGRDPSALFDVSAYKQANPDVQAADMNPLFHYLANGMAEGRTTSVADLDYYGLY
;
A
#
# COMPACT_ATOMS: atom_id res chain seq x y z
N MET A 1 -20.19 12.90 -5.36
CA MET A 1 -18.95 13.53 -5.85
C MET A 1 -18.53 12.74 -7.07
N ASP A 2 -18.05 13.40 -8.13
CA ASP A 2 -17.86 12.80 -9.45
C ASP A 2 -16.79 11.71 -9.41
N LEU A 3 -17.18 10.44 -9.62
CA LEU A 3 -16.36 9.24 -9.40
C LEU A 3 -15.94 8.55 -10.71
N SER A 4 -15.85 9.29 -11.82
CA SER A 4 -15.46 8.68 -13.10
C SER A 4 -14.57 9.59 -13.95
N SER A 5 -13.26 9.59 -13.69
CA SER A 5 -12.31 9.92 -14.75
C SER A 5 -12.24 8.71 -15.71
N LYS A 6 -13.24 8.59 -16.59
CA LYS A 6 -13.19 7.62 -17.69
C LYS A 6 -11.98 7.97 -18.55
N VAL A 7 -11.01 7.06 -18.62
CA VAL A 7 -9.90 7.19 -19.55
C VAL A 7 -10.25 6.36 -20.79
N ASP A 8 -10.36 7.02 -21.95
CA ASP A 8 -10.58 6.34 -23.23
C ASP A 8 -9.28 5.66 -23.70
N LEU A 9 -9.04 4.43 -23.24
CA LEU A 9 -7.97 3.56 -23.72
C LEU A 9 -8.56 2.28 -24.33
N PRO A 10 -8.74 2.21 -25.66
CA PRO A 10 -9.20 0.98 -26.29
C PRO A 10 -8.13 -0.12 -26.22
N GLY A 11 -8.48 -1.24 -25.58
CA GLY A 11 -7.74 -2.50 -25.70
C GLY A 11 -6.60 -2.71 -24.69
N ILE A 12 -6.90 -2.60 -23.40
CA ILE A 12 -6.02 -3.08 -22.32
C ILE A 12 -5.88 -4.61 -22.43
N ALA A 13 -4.67 -5.12 -22.22
CA ALA A 13 -4.38 -6.55 -22.30
C ALA A 13 -4.00 -7.14 -20.93
N GLY A 14 -3.18 -6.41 -20.16
CA GLY A 14 -2.84 -6.68 -18.77
C GLY A 14 -2.47 -5.40 -18.05
N MET A 15 -2.42 -5.44 -16.72
CA MET A 15 -2.12 -4.26 -15.92
C MET A 15 -1.46 -4.67 -14.58
N VAL A 16 -0.66 -3.78 -14.00
CA VAL A 16 0.05 -4.04 -12.74
C VAL A 16 0.28 -2.76 -11.95
N TYR A 17 0.25 -2.86 -10.63
CA TYR A 17 0.48 -1.74 -9.72
C TYR A 17 1.92 -1.71 -9.18
N ASP A 18 2.52 -0.53 -9.18
CA ASP A 18 3.82 -0.24 -8.58
C ASP A 18 3.64 0.53 -7.28
N GLY A 19 3.60 -0.21 -6.17
CA GLY A 19 3.47 0.38 -4.84
C GLY A 19 4.65 1.24 -4.40
N LYS A 20 5.81 1.17 -5.08
CA LYS A 20 6.94 2.05 -4.74
C LYS A 20 6.73 3.46 -5.30
N ARG A 21 6.07 3.58 -6.44
CA ARG A 21 5.88 4.88 -7.14
C ARG A 21 4.45 5.38 -7.12
N ASP A 22 3.52 4.59 -6.58
CA ASP A 22 2.09 4.82 -6.67
C ASP A 22 1.68 5.04 -8.13
N LEU A 23 1.96 4.05 -8.99
CA LEU A 23 1.66 4.10 -10.41
C LEU A 23 1.01 2.80 -10.87
N ILE A 24 0.09 2.94 -11.82
CA ILE A 24 -0.43 1.80 -12.56
C ILE A 24 0.20 1.77 -13.95
N TYR A 25 0.64 0.57 -14.34
CA TYR A 25 1.13 0.28 -15.68
C TYR A 25 0.11 -0.57 -16.43
N PHE A 26 -0.26 -0.16 -17.63
CA PHE A 26 -1.18 -0.90 -18.48
C PHE A 26 -0.52 -1.25 -19.79
N THR A 27 -0.68 -2.48 -20.25
CA THR A 27 -0.35 -2.84 -21.63
C THR A 27 -1.53 -2.58 -22.54
N THR A 28 -1.27 -2.01 -23.71
CA THR A 28 -2.29 -1.85 -24.76
C THR A 28 -2.01 -2.80 -25.91
N ARG A 29 -3.09 -3.21 -26.59
CA ARG A 29 -3.02 -3.97 -27.85
C ARG A 29 -2.38 -3.18 -28.99
N THR A 30 -2.08 -1.90 -28.79
CA THR A 30 -1.37 -1.04 -29.77
C THR A 30 0.15 -1.03 -29.56
N GLY A 31 0.67 -1.75 -28.57
CA GLY A 31 2.11 -1.90 -28.36
C GLY A 31 2.71 -0.84 -27.44
N THR A 32 1.93 -0.34 -26.47
CA THR A 32 2.38 0.63 -25.46
C THR A 32 2.21 0.09 -24.05
N VAL A 33 3.16 0.42 -23.18
CA VAL A 33 2.98 0.37 -21.73
C VAL A 33 2.71 1.79 -21.25
N GLU A 34 1.50 2.04 -20.78
CA GLU A 34 1.06 3.34 -20.32
C GLU A 34 1.21 3.46 -18.81
N ARG A 35 1.64 4.63 -18.35
CA ARG A 35 1.88 4.96 -16.95
C ARG A 35 0.84 5.96 -16.50
N TRP A 36 0.11 5.62 -15.45
CA TRP A 36 -0.96 6.44 -14.93
C TRP A 36 -0.79 6.64 -13.42
N SER A 37 -1.06 7.85 -12.95
CA SER A 37 -1.04 8.16 -11.52
C SER A 37 -2.45 8.10 -10.96
N PRO A 38 -2.72 7.21 -9.99
CA PRO A 38 -3.98 7.14 -9.28
C PRO A 38 -4.21 8.34 -8.37
N THR A 39 -3.20 8.76 -7.60
CA THR A 39 -3.29 9.97 -6.78
C THR A 39 -3.62 11.22 -7.60
N GLU A 40 -2.97 11.41 -8.76
CA GLU A 40 -3.22 12.57 -9.62
C GLU A 40 -4.38 12.37 -10.61
N GLN A 41 -4.99 11.18 -10.63
CA GLN A 41 -5.99 10.72 -11.59
C GLN A 41 -5.69 11.08 -13.05
N LYS A 42 -4.44 10.87 -13.49
CA LYS A 42 -4.03 11.27 -14.85
C LYS A 42 -3.00 10.35 -15.49
N PHE A 43 -3.04 10.31 -16.82
CA PHE A 43 -1.98 9.75 -17.63
C PHE A 43 -0.70 10.57 -17.47
N LEU A 44 0.43 9.87 -17.29
CA LEU A 44 1.74 10.49 -17.17
C LEU A 44 2.55 10.38 -18.46
N SER A 45 2.74 9.16 -18.95
CA SER A 45 3.60 8.87 -20.09
C SER A 45 3.38 7.46 -20.62
N ALA A 46 3.89 7.15 -21.82
CA ALA A 46 3.84 5.80 -22.38
C ALA A 46 5.22 5.38 -22.89
N VAL A 47 5.55 4.10 -22.70
CA VAL A 47 6.71 3.43 -23.29
C VAL A 47 6.22 2.63 -24.50
N LYS A 48 6.74 2.97 -25.68
CA LYS A 48 6.35 2.29 -26.93
C LYS A 48 7.26 1.08 -27.18
N LEU A 49 6.66 -0.10 -27.26
CA LEU A 49 7.33 -1.38 -27.50
C LEU A 49 7.06 -1.90 -28.92
N GLY A 50 5.84 -1.65 -29.43
CA GLY A 50 5.36 -2.21 -30.69
C GLY A 50 4.68 -3.57 -30.51
N GLY A 51 4.14 -4.13 -31.60
CA GLY A 51 3.40 -5.39 -31.54
C GLY A 51 2.08 -5.31 -30.79
N THR A 52 1.52 -6.48 -30.47
CA THR A 52 0.35 -6.64 -29.60
C THR A 52 0.86 -7.18 -28.28
N LEU A 53 0.69 -6.43 -27.20
CA LEU A 53 1.08 -6.87 -25.87
C LEU A 53 0.01 -7.81 -25.29
N ALA A 54 0.44 -8.75 -24.46
CA ALA A 54 -0.40 -9.74 -23.81
C ALA A 54 -0.64 -9.35 -22.35
N ASP A 55 0.44 -9.35 -21.58
CA ASP A 55 0.40 -9.16 -20.14
C ASP A 55 1.73 -8.56 -19.63
N LEU A 56 1.80 -8.20 -18.36
CA LEU A 56 3.00 -7.70 -17.72
C LEU A 56 3.00 -8.00 -16.22
N ASP A 57 4.19 -8.08 -15.65
CA ASP A 57 4.36 -8.18 -14.21
C ASP A 57 5.55 -7.34 -13.73
N ILE A 58 5.55 -7.01 -12.44
CA ILE A 58 6.53 -6.17 -11.77
C ILE A 58 7.32 -6.95 -10.71
N THR A 59 8.61 -6.67 -10.63
CA THR A 59 9.44 -7.17 -9.52
C THR A 59 8.94 -6.64 -8.18
N ALA A 60 8.96 -7.45 -7.13
CA ALA A 60 8.50 -7.06 -5.79
C ALA A 60 9.14 -5.76 -5.24
N ASP A 61 10.37 -5.44 -5.63
CA ASP A 61 11.13 -4.24 -5.27
C ASP A 61 10.86 -3.01 -6.16
N GLY A 62 10.02 -3.16 -7.19
CA GLY A 62 9.69 -2.13 -8.17
C GLY A 62 10.87 -1.70 -9.05
N SER A 63 11.87 -2.54 -9.28
CA SER A 63 13.04 -2.19 -10.10
C SER A 63 12.75 -2.23 -11.61
N TYR A 64 12.00 -3.22 -12.11
CA TYR A 64 11.65 -3.33 -13.52
C TYR A 64 10.32 -4.05 -13.78
N LEU A 65 9.79 -3.88 -15.01
CA LEU A 65 8.68 -4.67 -15.56
C LEU A 65 9.19 -5.72 -16.53
N LEU A 66 8.53 -6.89 -16.56
CA LEU A 66 8.56 -7.80 -17.71
C LEU A 66 7.23 -7.70 -18.44
N VAL A 67 7.28 -7.50 -19.75
CA VAL A 67 6.11 -7.25 -20.58
C VAL A 67 6.07 -8.27 -21.71
N ALA A 68 5.04 -9.09 -21.71
CA ALA A 68 4.81 -10.14 -22.68
C ALA A 68 4.21 -9.61 -23.99
N GLN A 69 4.71 -10.09 -25.12
CA GLN A 69 4.14 -9.84 -26.44
C GLN A 69 3.34 -11.08 -26.91
N SER A 70 2.07 -10.87 -27.30
CA SER A 70 1.17 -11.94 -27.76
C SER A 70 1.34 -12.30 -29.24
N ASN A 71 1.78 -11.35 -30.08
CA ASN A 71 1.96 -11.59 -31.50
C ASN A 71 3.40 -11.91 -31.87
N THR A 72 3.57 -12.91 -32.72
CA THR A 72 4.87 -13.47 -33.08
C THR A 72 5.16 -13.27 -34.55
N THR A 73 6.45 -13.16 -34.89
CA THR A 73 6.86 -13.18 -36.29
C THR A 73 7.31 -14.60 -36.62
N ALA A 74 6.68 -15.22 -37.63
CA ALA A 74 7.15 -16.51 -38.15
C ALA A 74 8.57 -16.34 -38.70
N VAL A 75 9.49 -17.18 -38.23
CA VAL A 75 10.86 -17.22 -38.73
C VAL A 75 11.09 -18.57 -39.38
N THR A 76 11.31 -18.55 -40.70
CA THR A 76 11.76 -19.74 -41.42
C THR A 76 13.19 -20.06 -40.98
N VAL A 77 13.36 -21.14 -40.23
CA VAL A 77 14.69 -21.65 -39.91
C VAL A 77 15.07 -22.67 -40.97
N SER A 78 16.14 -22.41 -41.71
CA SER A 78 16.53 -23.10 -42.96
C SER A 78 16.82 -24.60 -42.84
N ASP A 79 16.86 -25.15 -41.62
CA ASP A 79 17.52 -26.43 -41.35
C ASP A 79 16.57 -27.58 -41.00
N VAL A 80 15.24 -27.38 -41.01
CA VAL A 80 14.28 -28.46 -40.69
C VAL A 80 13.03 -28.39 -41.56
N TRP A 81 12.77 -29.44 -42.33
CA TRP A 81 11.53 -29.63 -43.07
C TRP A 81 10.41 -29.95 -42.06
N TRP A 82 9.40 -29.08 -41.94
CA TRP A 82 8.17 -29.20 -41.11
C TRP A 82 8.08 -28.49 -39.75
N ASN A 83 8.94 -27.54 -39.38
CA ASN A 83 8.68 -26.71 -38.18
C ASN A 83 8.93 -25.22 -38.46
N ASP A 84 7.87 -24.45 -38.71
CA ASP A 84 7.94 -23.00 -38.53
C ASP A 84 8.26 -22.74 -37.05
N ARG A 85 9.32 -21.98 -36.77
CA ARG A 85 9.58 -21.46 -35.42
C ARG A 85 9.10 -20.02 -35.35
N TYR A 86 8.57 -19.64 -34.20
CA TYR A 86 8.10 -18.28 -33.98
C TYR A 86 9.11 -17.54 -33.10
N LYS A 87 9.38 -16.29 -33.47
CA LYS A 87 10.18 -15.39 -32.66
C LYS A 87 9.24 -14.58 -31.77
N ASP A 88 9.48 -14.71 -30.49
CA ASP A 88 8.70 -14.11 -29.42
C ASP A 88 9.57 -13.16 -28.63
N THR A 89 8.94 -12.25 -27.89
CA THR A 89 9.64 -11.19 -27.17
C THR A 89 8.98 -10.95 -25.83
N ILE A 90 9.81 -10.88 -24.79
CA ILE A 90 9.49 -10.28 -23.50
C ILE A 90 10.31 -8.99 -23.42
N HIS A 91 9.68 -7.87 -23.07
CA HIS A 91 10.39 -6.61 -22.89
C HIS A 91 10.70 -6.40 -21.41
N ARG A 92 11.95 -6.10 -21.07
CA ARG A 92 12.33 -5.63 -19.74
C ARG A 92 12.39 -4.11 -19.73
N ILE A 93 11.59 -3.46 -18.88
CA ILE A 93 11.58 -2.00 -18.72
C ILE A 93 12.15 -1.64 -17.35
N ASN A 94 13.31 -1.00 -17.32
CA ASN A 94 13.84 -0.45 -16.07
C ASN A 94 12.99 0.74 -15.62
N LEU A 95 12.41 0.69 -14.42
CA LEU A 95 11.39 1.67 -14.01
C LEU A 95 11.96 3.03 -13.58
N ASP A 96 13.25 3.10 -13.23
CA ASP A 96 13.91 4.37 -12.91
C ASP A 96 14.30 5.16 -14.17
N THR A 97 14.67 4.47 -15.24
CA THR A 97 15.21 5.08 -16.47
C THR A 97 14.27 4.98 -17.68
N LEU A 98 13.24 4.14 -17.59
CA LEU A 98 12.32 3.73 -18.68
C LEU A 98 13.04 3.14 -19.90
N LYS A 99 14.28 2.67 -19.73
CA LYS A 99 15.01 1.99 -20.79
C LYS A 99 14.44 0.60 -21.02
N VAL A 100 14.23 0.27 -22.29
CA VAL A 100 13.68 -1.01 -22.75
C VAL A 100 14.82 -1.91 -23.21
N GLN A 101 14.76 -3.18 -22.82
CA GLN A 101 15.58 -4.27 -23.35
C GLN A 101 14.67 -5.37 -23.91
N ASP A 102 14.83 -5.70 -25.19
CA ASP A 102 14.04 -6.75 -25.85
C ASP A 102 14.69 -8.11 -25.66
N LEU A 103 14.00 -8.97 -24.90
CA LEU A 103 14.42 -10.33 -24.60
C LEU A 103 13.77 -11.29 -25.60
N ASN A 104 14.53 -11.59 -26.66
CA ASN A 104 14.04 -12.32 -27.83
C ASN A 104 14.37 -13.80 -27.73
N PHE A 105 13.40 -14.66 -27.99
CA PHE A 105 13.58 -16.11 -27.97
C PHE A 105 12.79 -16.81 -29.09
N LEU A 106 13.10 -18.08 -29.31
CA LEU A 106 12.39 -18.94 -30.25
C LEU A 106 11.53 -19.93 -29.47
N VAL A 107 10.24 -19.99 -29.82
CA VAL A 107 9.36 -21.07 -29.34
C VAL A 107 9.36 -22.23 -30.34
N GLU A 108 9.23 -23.45 -29.82
CA GLU A 108 9.25 -24.68 -30.62
C GLU A 108 7.83 -25.15 -30.96
N GLY A 109 7.65 -25.71 -32.16
CA GLY A 109 6.38 -26.32 -32.57
C GLY A 109 5.31 -25.30 -32.93
N ALA A 110 4.08 -25.52 -32.45
CA ALA A 110 2.90 -24.71 -32.78
C ALA A 110 2.52 -23.67 -31.71
N GLU A 111 3.38 -23.48 -30.70
CA GLU A 111 3.30 -22.39 -29.73
C GLU A 111 3.47 -21.04 -30.44
N ARG A 112 2.72 -20.03 -29.99
CA ARG A 112 2.77 -18.68 -30.53
C ARG A 112 2.61 -17.68 -29.39
N GLY A 113 3.66 -16.93 -29.08
CA GLY A 113 3.56 -15.74 -28.28
C GLY A 113 3.41 -16.09 -26.80
N VAL A 114 3.66 -15.09 -25.98
CA VAL A 114 3.39 -15.21 -24.55
C VAL A 114 1.94 -14.80 -24.33
N TYR A 115 1.21 -15.64 -23.59
CA TYR A 115 -0.17 -15.35 -23.21
C TYR A 115 -0.21 -14.64 -21.86
N ASP A 116 0.52 -15.17 -20.88
CA ASP A 116 0.57 -14.66 -19.50
C ASP A 116 2.00 -14.82 -18.95
N ILE A 117 2.40 -13.93 -18.05
CA ILE A 117 3.70 -13.89 -17.39
C ILE A 117 3.57 -13.51 -15.92
N ALA A 118 4.18 -14.30 -15.04
CA ALA A 118 4.27 -13.99 -13.61
C ALA A 118 5.71 -14.11 -13.12
N ILE A 119 6.24 -13.05 -12.52
CA ILE A 119 7.55 -13.03 -11.89
C ILE A 119 7.52 -13.93 -10.66
N ALA A 120 8.50 -14.81 -10.57
CA ALA A 120 8.66 -15.78 -9.51
C ALA A 120 10.12 -15.74 -9.05
N GLY A 121 10.42 -14.90 -8.06
CA GLY A 121 11.80 -14.58 -7.62
C GLY A 121 12.33 -13.25 -8.18
N SER A 122 13.65 -13.01 -8.07
CA SER A 122 14.23 -11.72 -8.45
C SER A 122 14.33 -11.50 -9.96
N ASP A 123 14.71 -12.52 -10.74
CA ASP A 123 14.99 -12.39 -12.18
C ASP A 123 14.42 -13.54 -13.04
N THR A 124 13.53 -14.33 -12.47
CA THR A 124 12.85 -15.45 -13.14
C THR A 124 11.36 -15.21 -13.21
N ALA A 125 10.73 -15.62 -14.31
CA ALA A 125 9.29 -15.57 -14.50
C ALA A 125 8.74 -16.91 -14.98
N LEU A 126 7.56 -17.28 -14.52
CA LEU A 126 6.72 -18.28 -15.17
C LEU A 126 6.07 -17.66 -16.40
N VAL A 127 6.00 -18.44 -17.48
CA VAL A 127 5.44 -17.99 -18.75
C VAL A 127 4.49 -19.04 -19.29
N THR A 128 3.31 -18.62 -19.71
CA THR A 128 2.41 -19.43 -20.54
C THR A 128 2.39 -18.91 -21.97
N THR A 129 2.22 -19.81 -22.93
CA THR A 129 2.18 -19.47 -24.35
C THR A 129 0.81 -19.75 -24.96
N ASP A 130 0.46 -19.02 -26.01
CA ASP A 130 -0.73 -19.32 -26.80
C ASP A 130 -0.46 -20.46 -27.80
N PHE A 131 -1.51 -21.13 -28.28
CA PHE A 131 -1.38 -22.29 -29.16
C PHE A 131 -2.49 -22.31 -30.22
N SER A 132 -2.13 -22.53 -31.49
CA SER A 132 -3.10 -22.47 -32.60
C SER A 132 -4.00 -23.73 -32.76
N GLY A 133 -4.11 -24.60 -31.75
CA GLY A 133 -4.88 -25.85 -31.78
C GLY A 133 -5.41 -26.27 -30.40
N SER A 134 -5.88 -27.51 -30.24
CA SER A 134 -6.21 -28.05 -28.90
C SER A 134 -4.97 -28.76 -28.33
N GLY A 135 -4.43 -28.31 -27.21
CA GLY A 135 -3.17 -28.87 -26.69
C GLY A 135 -2.82 -28.51 -25.25
N TRP A 136 -1.68 -29.03 -24.81
CA TRP A 136 -1.03 -28.73 -23.54
C TRP A 136 0.35 -28.17 -23.83
N ASN A 137 0.74 -27.09 -23.14
CA ASN A 137 2.06 -26.49 -23.23
C ASN A 137 2.84 -26.82 -21.95
N PRO A 138 4.16 -27.05 -22.04
CA PRO A 138 4.98 -27.08 -20.85
C PRO A 138 4.92 -25.71 -20.16
N LEU A 139 4.69 -25.70 -18.86
CA LEU A 139 4.95 -24.52 -18.04
C LEU A 139 6.48 -24.35 -17.98
N ARG A 140 6.98 -23.16 -18.30
CA ARG A 140 8.42 -22.88 -18.37
C ARG A 140 8.79 -21.69 -17.50
N TRP A 141 10.02 -21.71 -17.02
CA TRP A 141 10.67 -20.51 -16.50
C TRP A 141 11.38 -19.78 -17.62
N PHE A 142 11.27 -18.46 -17.58
CA PHE A 142 12.08 -17.54 -18.33
C PHE A 142 13.06 -16.85 -17.39
N ASP A 143 14.35 -16.95 -17.70
CA ASP A 143 15.42 -16.24 -17.02
C ASP A 143 15.69 -14.94 -17.80
N ALA A 144 15.35 -13.81 -17.17
CA ALA A 144 15.44 -12.50 -17.82
C ALA A 144 16.89 -12.04 -18.01
N ASP A 145 17.81 -12.46 -17.14
CA ASP A 145 19.23 -12.13 -17.22
C ASP A 145 19.94 -12.99 -18.28
N ALA A 146 19.60 -14.27 -18.34
CA ALA A 146 20.11 -15.17 -19.38
C ALA A 146 19.45 -14.93 -20.75
N ASN A 147 18.33 -14.19 -20.80
CA ASN A 147 17.49 -14.02 -21.99
C ASN A 147 17.14 -15.38 -22.63
N ALA A 148 16.71 -16.34 -21.81
CA ALA A 148 16.43 -17.69 -22.26
C ALA A 148 15.41 -18.40 -21.37
N PHE A 149 14.67 -19.34 -21.96
CA PHE A 149 13.92 -20.31 -21.17
C PHE A 149 14.88 -21.25 -20.45
N ILE A 150 14.58 -21.53 -19.19
CA ILE A 150 15.24 -22.60 -18.45
C ILE A 150 14.78 -23.92 -19.06
N THR A 151 15.73 -24.76 -19.47
CA THR A 151 15.44 -26.01 -20.20
C THR A 151 14.85 -27.11 -19.30
N GLN A 152 14.96 -26.95 -17.98
CA GLN A 152 14.35 -27.87 -17.03
C GLN A 152 12.85 -27.57 -16.95
N PRO A 153 11.98 -28.58 -17.05
CA PRO A 153 10.54 -28.38 -16.93
C PRO A 153 10.17 -28.06 -15.47
N VAL A 154 9.08 -27.32 -15.28
CA VAL A 154 8.46 -27.21 -13.96
C VAL A 154 7.98 -28.60 -13.53
N THR A 155 8.24 -28.96 -12.27
CA THR A 155 7.87 -30.27 -11.72
C THR A 155 6.93 -30.13 -10.54
N THR A 156 6.20 -31.19 -10.24
CA THR A 156 5.46 -31.33 -8.98
C THR A 156 6.41 -31.71 -7.84
N SER A 157 5.96 -31.54 -6.60
CA SER A 157 6.67 -32.03 -5.40
C SER A 157 7.01 -33.53 -5.42
N GLN A 158 6.37 -34.31 -6.29
CA GLN A 158 6.63 -35.74 -6.51
C GLN A 158 7.57 -36.03 -7.70
N GLY A 159 8.08 -34.99 -8.39
CA GLY A 159 9.04 -35.11 -9.48
C GLY A 159 8.44 -35.37 -10.87
N GLY A 160 7.13 -35.16 -11.04
CA GLY A 160 6.47 -35.27 -12.36
C GLY A 160 6.51 -33.94 -13.12
N ASN A 161 6.77 -33.97 -14.42
CA ASN A 161 6.70 -32.77 -15.26
C ASN A 161 5.28 -32.21 -15.30
N VAL A 162 5.18 -30.88 -15.28
CA VAL A 162 3.91 -30.15 -15.33
C VAL A 162 3.68 -29.68 -16.76
N SER A 163 2.51 -29.99 -17.29
CA SER A 163 1.98 -29.39 -18.51
C SER A 163 0.66 -28.76 -18.16
N ILE A 164 0.42 -27.57 -18.68
CA ILE A 164 -0.80 -26.79 -18.46
C ILE A 164 -1.50 -26.58 -19.80
N ARG A 165 -2.80 -26.27 -19.75
CA ARG A 165 -3.52 -25.83 -20.95
C ARG A 165 -2.82 -24.60 -21.51
N HIS A 166 -2.79 -24.48 -22.84
CA HIS A 166 -2.42 -23.19 -23.44
C HIS A 166 -3.37 -22.11 -22.92
N SER A 167 -2.92 -20.85 -22.95
CA SER A 167 -3.76 -19.72 -22.54
C SER A 167 -4.23 -19.77 -21.07
N SER A 168 -3.50 -20.49 -20.20
CA SER A 168 -3.76 -20.52 -18.75
C SER A 168 -3.25 -19.27 -18.07
N TYR A 169 -3.87 -18.93 -16.95
CA TYR A 169 -3.62 -17.69 -16.22
C TYR A 169 -2.63 -17.89 -15.08
N LEU A 170 -1.75 -16.92 -14.85
CA LEU A 170 -0.77 -16.89 -13.77
C LEU A 170 -1.05 -15.68 -12.88
N ILE A 171 -1.23 -15.92 -11.59
CA ILE A 171 -1.53 -14.86 -10.62
C ILE A 171 -0.45 -14.91 -9.53
N PRO A 172 0.52 -13.98 -9.53
CA PRO A 172 1.57 -13.93 -8.50
C PRO A 172 1.01 -13.48 -7.14
N SER A 173 1.58 -13.99 -6.05
CA SER A 173 1.31 -13.46 -4.71
C SER A 173 2.01 -12.12 -4.48
N GLU A 174 1.64 -11.43 -3.41
CA GLU A 174 2.06 -10.07 -3.09
C GLU A 174 3.59 -9.90 -2.93
N ASN A 175 4.29 -11.01 -2.63
CA ASN A 175 5.76 -11.07 -2.53
C ASN A 175 6.43 -11.94 -3.61
N ASN A 176 5.70 -12.33 -4.66
CA ASN A 176 6.17 -13.17 -5.77
C ASN A 176 6.79 -14.51 -5.33
N ARG A 177 6.44 -15.01 -4.14
CA ARG A 177 6.86 -16.34 -3.67
C ARG A 177 5.97 -17.43 -4.25
N TYR A 178 4.67 -17.19 -4.27
CA TYR A 178 3.70 -18.13 -4.80
C TYR A 178 3.12 -17.62 -6.11
N THR A 179 2.73 -18.54 -6.98
CA THR A 179 1.95 -18.22 -8.19
C THR A 179 0.78 -19.19 -8.25
N LEU A 180 -0.44 -18.65 -8.23
CA LEU A 180 -1.66 -19.39 -8.51
C LEU A 180 -1.77 -19.57 -10.03
N ILE A 181 -1.91 -20.81 -10.46
CA ILE A 181 -2.08 -21.16 -11.87
C ILE A 181 -3.51 -21.64 -12.06
N LEU A 182 -4.25 -20.94 -12.92
CA LEU A 182 -5.62 -21.29 -13.27
C LEU A 182 -5.63 -21.84 -14.70
N GLU A 183 -5.79 -23.16 -14.85
CA GLU A 183 -5.81 -23.76 -16.18
C GLU A 183 -7.05 -23.32 -16.98
N ALA A 184 -6.88 -22.89 -18.22
CA ALA A 184 -7.99 -22.37 -19.03
C ALA A 184 -8.77 -23.44 -19.81
N ASP A 185 -9.95 -23.06 -20.30
CA ASP A 185 -10.69 -23.68 -21.41
C ASP A 185 -11.04 -25.18 -21.28
N THR A 186 -11.36 -25.64 -20.08
CA THR A 186 -11.83 -27.03 -19.88
C THR A 186 -12.80 -27.12 -18.71
N SER A 187 -13.78 -28.03 -18.79
CA SER A 187 -14.79 -28.25 -17.73
C SER A 187 -14.26 -29.03 -16.52
N ASN A 188 -12.95 -29.25 -16.45
CA ASN A 188 -12.22 -29.96 -15.40
C ASN A 188 -10.90 -29.23 -15.09
N ALA A 189 -10.95 -27.91 -15.13
CA ALA A 189 -9.76 -27.08 -15.02
C ALA A 189 -9.13 -27.22 -13.63
N GLN A 190 -7.82 -27.40 -13.60
CA GLN A 190 -7.08 -27.46 -12.35
C GLN A 190 -6.69 -26.07 -11.88
N MET A 191 -6.67 -25.92 -10.55
CA MET A 191 -5.92 -24.88 -9.89
C MET A 191 -4.62 -25.50 -9.39
N GLN A 192 -3.49 -24.85 -9.64
CA GLN A 192 -2.19 -25.30 -9.16
C GLN A 192 -1.48 -24.18 -8.40
N LEU A 193 -0.70 -24.53 -7.40
CA LEU A 193 0.09 -23.59 -6.62
C LEU A 193 1.58 -23.86 -6.86
N TYR A 194 2.25 -22.90 -7.48
CA TYR A 194 3.69 -22.90 -7.62
C TYR A 194 4.35 -22.18 -6.44
N ASP A 195 5.44 -22.74 -5.91
CA ASP A 195 6.29 -22.10 -4.91
C ASP A 195 7.67 -21.83 -5.52
N ALA A 196 8.02 -20.55 -5.70
CA ALA A 196 9.27 -20.09 -6.28
C ALA A 196 10.48 -20.48 -5.43
N GLN A 197 10.34 -20.57 -4.11
CA GLN A 197 11.41 -21.01 -3.22
C GLN A 197 11.67 -22.51 -3.39
N ALA A 198 10.60 -23.31 -3.53
CA ALA A 198 10.73 -24.75 -3.75
C ALA A 198 11.08 -25.09 -5.20
N GLY A 199 10.79 -24.20 -6.16
CA GLY A 199 10.96 -24.45 -7.57
C GLY A 199 9.97 -25.47 -8.15
N THR A 200 8.83 -25.71 -7.50
CA THR A 200 7.89 -26.79 -7.86
C THR A 200 6.44 -26.43 -7.62
N ILE A 201 5.53 -27.19 -8.24
CA ILE A 201 4.11 -27.20 -7.87
C ILE A 201 3.95 -27.94 -6.55
N VAL A 202 3.52 -27.22 -5.51
CA VAL A 202 3.36 -27.73 -4.14
C VAL A 202 1.96 -28.24 -3.84
N SER A 203 0.96 -27.81 -4.62
CA SER A 203 -0.44 -28.20 -4.45
C SER A 203 -1.22 -28.10 -5.76
N SER A 204 -2.29 -28.89 -5.87
CA SER A 204 -3.22 -28.88 -7.02
C SER A 204 -4.63 -29.27 -6.57
N GLY A 205 -5.64 -28.60 -7.11
CA GLY A 205 -7.06 -28.85 -6.82
C GLY A 205 -7.93 -28.82 -8.08
N ASP A 206 -9.09 -29.47 -8.04
CA ASP A 206 -10.07 -29.47 -9.13
C ASP A 206 -11.21 -28.50 -8.81
N LEU A 207 -11.38 -27.48 -9.66
CA LEU A 207 -12.45 -26.50 -9.49
C LEU A 207 -13.84 -27.11 -9.76
N TYR A 208 -13.93 -28.14 -10.60
CA TYR A 208 -15.20 -28.81 -10.92
C TYR A 208 -15.84 -29.47 -9.69
N ALA A 209 -15.05 -29.78 -8.67
CA ALA A 209 -15.55 -30.27 -7.39
C ALA A 209 -16.44 -29.25 -6.65
N PHE A 210 -16.33 -27.96 -7.00
CA PHE A 210 -17.01 -26.86 -6.31
C PHE A 210 -17.93 -26.05 -7.23
N ASN A 211 -17.58 -25.91 -8.50
CA ASN A 211 -18.32 -25.18 -9.52
C ASN A 211 -18.69 -26.12 -10.68
N SER A 212 -20.00 -26.32 -10.92
CA SER A 212 -20.50 -27.26 -11.93
C SER A 212 -20.17 -26.88 -13.39
N SER A 213 -19.69 -25.66 -13.63
CA SER A 213 -19.14 -25.27 -14.93
C SER A 213 -17.70 -25.78 -15.12
N GLY A 214 -16.92 -25.86 -14.03
CA GLY A 214 -15.53 -26.30 -14.02
C GLY A 214 -14.55 -25.42 -14.80
N PHE A 215 -14.99 -24.25 -15.29
CA PHE A 215 -14.18 -23.36 -16.10
C PHE A 215 -13.48 -22.31 -15.24
N ASN A 216 -12.16 -22.17 -15.42
CA ASN A 216 -11.45 -20.96 -15.02
C ASN A 216 -11.60 -19.91 -16.11
N ASN A 217 -11.85 -18.68 -15.68
CA ASN A 217 -11.97 -17.49 -16.52
C ASN A 217 -10.82 -16.49 -16.29
N GLY A 218 -9.80 -16.90 -15.51
CA GLY A 218 -8.70 -16.04 -15.09
C GLY A 218 -9.03 -15.12 -13.91
N SER A 219 -10.28 -15.08 -13.43
CA SER A 219 -10.63 -14.26 -12.27
C SER A 219 -10.32 -15.01 -10.97
N GLY A 220 -9.38 -14.48 -10.21
CA GLY A 220 -8.98 -15.01 -8.93
C GLY A 220 -7.83 -14.21 -8.37
N ASP A 221 -7.50 -14.49 -7.12
CA ASP A 221 -6.36 -13.88 -6.45
C ASP A 221 -5.81 -14.81 -5.37
N ILE A 222 -4.60 -14.54 -4.90
CA ILE A 222 -3.90 -15.32 -3.90
C ILE A 222 -3.29 -14.41 -2.83
N SER A 223 -3.57 -14.73 -1.56
CA SER A 223 -2.88 -14.11 -0.44
C SER A 223 -1.85 -15.04 0.19
N GLU A 224 -0.58 -14.68 0.04
CA GLU A 224 0.54 -15.33 0.73
C GLU A 224 0.47 -15.13 2.24
N ALA A 225 0.06 -13.93 2.69
CA ALA A 225 -0.01 -13.58 4.10
C ALA A 225 -0.99 -14.48 4.89
N ARG A 226 -2.08 -14.90 4.25
CA ARG A 226 -3.10 -15.79 4.85
C ARG A 226 -3.04 -17.22 4.38
N GLY A 227 -2.26 -17.53 3.34
CA GLY A 227 -2.25 -18.84 2.71
C GLY A 227 -3.59 -19.19 2.07
N LEU A 228 -4.24 -18.21 1.45
CA LEU A 228 -5.58 -18.32 0.86
C LEU A 228 -5.57 -18.01 -0.64
N ALA A 229 -6.43 -18.68 -1.40
CA ALA A 229 -6.68 -18.40 -2.81
C ALA A 229 -8.18 -18.21 -3.06
N PHE A 230 -8.55 -17.21 -3.84
CA PHE A 230 -9.91 -16.92 -4.25
C PHE A 230 -10.13 -17.27 -5.72
N ASN A 231 -11.25 -17.90 -6.04
CA ASN A 231 -11.72 -18.09 -7.40
C ASN A 231 -13.25 -18.22 -7.43
N LEU A 232 -13.93 -17.41 -8.26
CA LEU A 232 -15.37 -17.51 -8.55
C LEU A 232 -16.29 -17.66 -7.33
N GLY A 233 -16.00 -16.96 -6.22
CA GLY A 233 -16.80 -17.01 -4.99
C GLY A 233 -16.43 -18.11 -4.00
N TYR A 234 -15.38 -18.86 -4.30
CA TYR A 234 -14.81 -19.88 -3.43
C TYR A 234 -13.44 -19.42 -2.94
N VAL A 235 -13.19 -19.61 -1.66
CA VAL A 235 -11.89 -19.39 -1.04
C VAL A 235 -11.34 -20.72 -0.57
N PHE A 236 -10.08 -20.96 -0.90
CA PHE A 236 -9.36 -22.18 -0.61
C PHE A 236 -8.12 -21.87 0.23
N ASP A 237 -7.68 -22.83 1.03
CA ASP A 237 -6.32 -22.80 1.55
C ASP A 237 -5.31 -23.19 0.44
N PHE A 238 -4.01 -23.05 0.70
CA PHE A 238 -2.96 -23.45 -0.25
C PHE A 238 -2.91 -24.96 -0.55
N LYS A 239 -3.67 -25.79 0.17
CA LYS A 239 -3.87 -27.22 -0.17
C LYS A 239 -5.11 -27.44 -1.04
N PHE A 240 -5.72 -26.35 -1.52
CA PHE A 240 -6.99 -26.31 -2.24
C PHE A 240 -8.15 -27.00 -1.49
N SER A 241 -8.11 -26.97 -0.16
CA SER A 241 -9.27 -27.32 0.67
C SER A 241 -10.17 -26.10 0.79
N LEU A 242 -11.48 -26.30 0.69
CA LEU A 242 -12.45 -25.20 0.77
C LEU A 242 -12.40 -24.54 2.17
N ALA A 243 -11.89 -23.32 2.22
CA ALA A 243 -11.91 -22.48 3.41
C ALA A 243 -13.26 -21.78 3.57
N LYS A 244 -13.82 -21.26 2.46
CA LYS A 244 -15.12 -20.59 2.46
C LYS A 244 -15.82 -20.68 1.10
N ASN A 245 -17.13 -20.90 1.14
CA ASN A 245 -18.02 -20.62 0.01
C ASN A 245 -18.80 -19.34 0.33
N LEU A 246 -18.67 -18.30 -0.50
CA LEU A 246 -19.33 -17.01 -0.29
C LEU A 246 -20.82 -17.01 -0.68
N GLY A 247 -21.33 -18.10 -1.26
CA GLY A 247 -22.74 -18.36 -1.47
C GLY A 247 -23.26 -18.09 -2.88
N THR A 248 -24.59 -18.14 -3.05
CA THR A 248 -25.29 -18.11 -4.35
C THR A 248 -25.48 -16.72 -4.95
N GLN A 249 -24.93 -15.67 -4.32
CA GLN A 249 -25.07 -14.28 -4.77
C GLN A 249 -24.32 -13.99 -6.08
N GLY A 250 -23.55 -14.97 -6.58
CA GLY A 250 -22.79 -14.88 -7.81
C GLY A 250 -21.61 -13.91 -7.65
N TYR A 251 -20.50 -14.39 -7.10
CA TYR A 251 -19.23 -13.68 -7.10
C TYR A 251 -18.40 -14.12 -8.29
N TYR A 252 -17.71 -13.18 -8.93
CA TYR A 252 -17.00 -13.48 -10.19
C TYR A 252 -15.56 -12.99 -10.21
N SER A 253 -15.24 -11.90 -9.50
CA SER A 253 -13.86 -11.47 -9.25
C SER A 253 -13.67 -11.19 -7.76
N GLY A 254 -12.43 -11.22 -7.32
CA GLY A 254 -12.09 -10.87 -5.96
C GLY A 254 -10.60 -10.87 -5.74
N GLU A 255 -10.19 -10.01 -4.81
CA GLU A 255 -8.80 -9.65 -4.60
C GLU A 255 -8.57 -9.44 -3.10
N PHE A 256 -7.46 -9.94 -2.57
CA PHE A 256 -7.09 -9.83 -1.17
C PHE A 256 -6.44 -8.48 -0.88
N SER A 257 -6.59 -7.99 0.35
CA SER A 257 -5.68 -6.94 0.86
C SER A 257 -4.26 -7.49 0.94
N SER A 258 -3.26 -6.61 0.98
CA SER A 258 -1.85 -7.05 1.09
C SER A 258 -1.51 -7.79 2.38
N THR A 259 -2.27 -7.53 3.44
CA THR A 259 -2.24 -8.28 4.70
C THR A 259 -3.00 -9.61 4.59
N GLY A 260 -3.83 -9.76 3.56
CA GLY A 260 -4.82 -10.81 3.36
C GLY A 260 -5.99 -10.77 4.35
N ASN A 261 -6.02 -9.82 5.29
CA ASN A 261 -7.08 -9.74 6.30
C ASN A 261 -8.45 -9.52 5.68
N TYR A 262 -8.51 -8.93 4.48
CA TYR A 262 -9.75 -8.73 3.75
C TYR A 262 -9.72 -9.34 2.35
N LEU A 263 -10.90 -9.72 1.88
CA LEU A 263 -11.17 -10.09 0.50
C LEU A 263 -12.24 -9.14 -0.07
N PHE A 264 -11.90 -8.45 -1.15
CA PHE A 264 -12.80 -7.58 -1.90
C PHE A 264 -13.48 -8.39 -2.99
N ALA A 265 -14.64 -8.95 -2.70
CA ALA A 265 -15.34 -9.84 -3.62
C ALA A 265 -16.41 -9.08 -4.41
N GLN A 266 -16.27 -9.06 -5.75
CA GLN A 266 -17.25 -8.45 -6.64
C GLN A 266 -18.36 -9.43 -6.99
N ARG A 267 -19.60 -8.95 -6.79
CA ARG A 267 -20.81 -9.65 -7.20
C ARG A 267 -21.14 -9.39 -8.66
N THR A 268 -21.90 -10.30 -9.25
CA THR A 268 -22.52 -10.14 -10.58
C THR A 268 -23.46 -8.94 -10.67
N SER A 269 -23.91 -8.38 -9.53
CA SER A 269 -24.65 -7.11 -9.46
C SER A 269 -23.77 -5.87 -9.66
N GLY A 270 -22.44 -6.00 -9.65
CA GLY A 270 -21.50 -4.87 -9.70
C GLY A 270 -21.08 -4.34 -8.33
N GLU A 271 -21.75 -4.75 -7.25
CA GLU A 271 -21.35 -4.43 -5.88
C GLU A 271 -20.04 -5.14 -5.50
N VAL A 272 -19.18 -4.45 -4.77
CA VAL A 272 -18.02 -5.06 -4.10
C VAL A 272 -18.31 -5.18 -2.62
N VAL A 273 -18.09 -6.38 -2.11
CA VAL A 273 -18.24 -6.72 -0.70
C VAL A 273 -16.86 -6.91 -0.09
N ILE A 274 -16.60 -6.22 1.01
CA ILE A 274 -15.37 -6.38 1.79
C ILE A 274 -15.65 -7.44 2.85
N MET A 275 -14.92 -8.54 2.81
CA MET A 275 -15.07 -9.68 3.71
C MET A 275 -13.83 -9.80 4.58
N ASP A 276 -13.99 -9.81 5.91
CA ASP A 276 -12.90 -10.18 6.82
C ASP A 276 -12.57 -11.67 6.66
N THR A 277 -11.31 -12.03 6.43
CA THR A 277 -10.89 -13.41 6.11
C THR A 277 -10.70 -14.29 7.35
N HIS A 278 -10.86 -13.75 8.55
CA HIS A 278 -10.85 -14.52 9.81
C HIS A 278 -12.24 -15.05 10.15
N SER A 279 -13.24 -14.17 10.12
CA SER A 279 -14.63 -14.41 10.48
C SER A 279 -15.51 -14.74 9.27
N TRP A 280 -15.10 -14.33 8.07
CA TRP A 280 -15.90 -14.33 6.84
C TRP A 280 -17.19 -13.53 6.94
N MET A 281 -17.21 -12.52 7.82
CA MET A 281 -18.30 -11.56 7.91
C MET A 281 -18.05 -10.38 6.97
N PRO A 282 -19.08 -9.88 6.27
CA PRO A 282 -18.95 -8.66 5.49
C PRO A 282 -18.75 -7.48 6.45
N VAL A 283 -17.71 -6.70 6.22
CA VAL A 283 -17.39 -5.47 6.97
C VAL A 283 -17.74 -4.21 6.18
N GLY A 284 -17.94 -4.32 4.87
CA GLY A 284 -18.34 -3.21 4.01
C GLY A 284 -18.96 -3.66 2.69
N ILE A 285 -19.76 -2.79 2.09
CA ILE A 285 -20.30 -2.97 0.72
C ILE A 285 -20.31 -1.60 0.04
N PHE A 286 -19.81 -1.55 -1.20
CA PHE A 286 -19.95 -0.37 -2.04
C PHE A 286 -20.40 -0.76 -3.45
N ALA A 287 -21.20 0.11 -4.06
CA ALA A 287 -21.58 -0.01 -5.46
C ALA A 287 -20.49 0.60 -6.34
N VAL A 288 -20.08 -0.10 -7.39
CA VAL A 288 -19.29 0.48 -8.47
C VAL A 288 -20.27 0.97 -9.53
N ASP A 289 -20.29 2.29 -9.75
CA ASP A 289 -21.38 3.08 -10.35
C ASP A 289 -22.11 2.47 -11.57
N ASP A 290 -23.44 2.59 -11.58
CA ASP A 290 -24.43 1.96 -12.47
C ASP A 290 -24.46 2.51 -13.92
N THR A 291 -23.45 3.26 -14.38
CA THR A 291 -23.49 3.95 -15.69
C THR A 291 -22.35 3.62 -16.67
N ALA A 292 -21.47 2.69 -16.31
CA ALA A 292 -20.59 2.02 -17.27
C ALA A 292 -20.26 0.64 -16.72
N GLU A 293 -20.81 -0.40 -17.33
CA GLU A 293 -20.45 -1.79 -17.00
C GLU A 293 -18.92 -1.92 -16.94
N ILE A 294 -18.38 -2.13 -15.73
CA ILE A 294 -17.13 -2.86 -15.61
C ILE A 294 -17.42 -4.21 -16.25
N LYS A 295 -16.65 -4.58 -17.27
CA LYS A 295 -16.84 -5.87 -17.91
C LYS A 295 -16.68 -6.96 -16.85
N THR A 296 -17.55 -7.96 -16.89
CA THR A 296 -17.46 -9.13 -16.01
C THR A 296 -16.05 -9.73 -16.08
N GLY A 297 -15.38 -9.85 -14.94
CA GLY A 297 -14.04 -10.48 -14.83
C GLY A 297 -12.86 -9.54 -15.06
N SER A 298 -13.04 -8.23 -14.87
CA SER A 298 -12.01 -7.23 -15.17
C SER A 298 -11.66 -6.34 -13.98
N LEU A 299 -11.92 -6.86 -12.77
CA LEU A 299 -11.64 -6.16 -11.52
C LEU A 299 -10.27 -6.59 -11.02
N GLU A 300 -9.40 -5.62 -10.85
CA GLU A 300 -8.09 -5.78 -10.24
C GLU A 300 -7.99 -4.71 -9.14
N LEU A 301 -7.68 -5.08 -7.89
CA LEU A 301 -7.22 -4.05 -6.96
C LEU A 301 -5.81 -3.68 -7.37
N MET A 302 -5.57 -2.39 -7.34
CA MET A 302 -4.29 -1.82 -7.66
C MET A 302 -3.86 -1.03 -6.46
N GLY A 303 -2.83 -1.53 -5.80
CA GLY A 303 -2.48 -1.03 -4.50
C GLY A 303 -1.85 -2.14 -3.69
N LYS A 304 -0.62 -1.93 -3.19
CA LYS A 304 -0.12 -2.72 -2.05
C LYS A 304 -0.96 -2.46 -0.79
N ASP A 305 -1.94 -1.58 -0.87
CA ASP A 305 -2.86 -1.14 0.16
C ASP A 305 -4.34 -1.44 -0.15
N GLY A 306 -4.64 -2.03 -1.31
CA GLY A 306 -6.02 -2.15 -1.79
C GLY A 306 -6.70 -0.79 -1.99
N ARG A 307 -5.95 0.32 -2.02
CA ARG A 307 -6.51 1.67 -2.06
C ARG A 307 -7.22 1.97 -3.37
N TYR A 308 -6.75 1.42 -4.49
CA TYR A 308 -7.42 1.64 -5.76
C TYR A 308 -8.09 0.36 -6.24
N LEU A 309 -9.33 0.51 -6.68
CA LEU A 309 -10.03 -0.54 -7.41
C LEU A 309 -10.08 -0.17 -8.87
N VAL A 310 -9.55 -1.03 -9.73
CA VAL A 310 -9.48 -0.78 -11.16
C VAL A 310 -10.34 -1.78 -11.90
N GLY A 311 -11.23 -1.24 -12.73
CA GLY A 311 -12.14 -2.02 -13.55
C GLY A 311 -11.99 -1.66 -15.02
N GLN A 312 -11.82 -2.66 -15.90
CA GLN A 312 -11.95 -2.39 -17.34
C GLN A 312 -13.40 -2.06 -17.70
N THR A 313 -13.61 -1.03 -18.51
CA THR A 313 -14.92 -0.59 -19.01
C THR A 313 -15.03 -0.83 -20.52
N ALA A 314 -16.21 -0.54 -21.10
CA ALA A 314 -16.40 -0.64 -22.54
C ALA A 314 -15.45 0.25 -23.38
N THR A 315 -15.02 1.40 -22.84
CA THR A 315 -14.17 2.37 -23.56
C THR A 315 -12.77 2.56 -22.98
N GLY A 316 -12.45 1.92 -21.85
CA GLY A 316 -11.12 1.92 -21.25
C GLY A 316 -11.12 1.32 -19.85
N PHE A 317 -10.89 2.13 -18.82
CA PHE A 317 -10.95 1.69 -17.43
C PHE A 317 -11.55 2.76 -16.51
N ALA A 318 -11.91 2.35 -15.30
CA ALA A 318 -12.25 3.22 -14.19
C ALA A 318 -11.33 2.88 -13.01
N VAL A 319 -10.78 3.90 -12.36
CA VAL A 319 -10.11 3.76 -11.07
C VAL A 319 -10.98 4.40 -10.01
N LEU A 320 -11.28 3.64 -8.98
CA LEU A 320 -11.96 4.10 -7.79
C LEU A 320 -10.94 4.21 -6.66
N ASP A 321 -10.76 5.41 -6.12
CA ASP A 321 -10.04 5.61 -4.87
C ASP A 321 -10.94 5.14 -3.72
N LEU A 322 -10.47 4.10 -3.03
CA LEU A 322 -11.13 3.48 -1.90
C LEU A 322 -10.66 4.05 -0.57
N SER A 323 -9.72 5.00 -0.50
CA SER A 323 -9.24 5.58 0.78
C SER A 323 -10.36 5.99 1.75
N GLU A 324 -11.36 6.75 1.27
CA GLU A 324 -12.55 7.12 2.05
C GLU A 324 -13.57 5.96 2.24
N LYS A 325 -13.45 4.88 1.46
CA LYS A 325 -14.34 3.71 1.48
C LYS A 325 -13.82 2.57 2.34
N LEU A 326 -12.50 2.53 2.55
CA LEU A 326 -11.81 1.54 3.37
C LEU A 326 -11.59 2.01 4.78
N LYS A 327 -11.93 3.26 5.11
CA LYS A 327 -11.96 3.68 6.51
C LYS A 327 -12.80 2.70 7.32
N LEU A 328 -12.13 2.03 8.26
CA LEU A 328 -12.70 1.08 9.18
C LEU A 328 -13.08 1.80 10.47
N ASP A 329 -14.30 1.51 10.95
CA ASP A 329 -14.76 1.86 12.29
C ASP A 329 -15.08 0.54 13.00
N LEU A 330 -14.08 0.00 13.70
CA LEU A 330 -14.15 -1.31 14.35
C LEU A 330 -14.13 -1.15 15.87
N ALA A 331 -15.03 -1.87 16.53
CA ALA A 331 -15.09 -1.95 17.98
C ALA A 331 -15.02 -3.40 18.44
N GLY A 332 -14.16 -3.65 19.42
CA GLY A 332 -14.05 -4.92 20.13
C GLY A 332 -15.16 -5.13 21.16
N ASN A 333 -14.93 -6.04 22.09
CA ASN A 333 -15.84 -6.41 23.16
C ASN A 333 -15.07 -6.58 24.48
N GLU A 334 -15.70 -7.12 25.53
CA GLU A 334 -15.12 -7.32 26.87
C GLU A 334 -14.05 -8.45 26.96
N GLN A 335 -13.54 -8.93 25.82
CA GLN A 335 -12.53 -9.98 25.76
C GLN A 335 -11.31 -9.47 24.99
N ALA A 336 -10.16 -10.08 25.23
CA ALA A 336 -8.96 -9.86 24.41
C ALA A 336 -9.25 -10.05 22.91
N ASN A 337 -9.07 -9.00 22.14
CA ASN A 337 -9.33 -8.92 20.71
C ASN A 337 -8.03 -8.68 19.93
N PHE A 338 -8.04 -9.14 18.68
CA PHE A 338 -7.04 -8.82 17.69
C PHE A 338 -7.74 -8.00 16.61
N ILE A 339 -7.42 -6.71 16.54
CA ILE A 339 -8.05 -5.75 15.64
C ILE A 339 -6.98 -5.20 14.72
N SER A 340 -7.31 -5.08 13.44
CA SER A 340 -6.39 -4.63 12.40
C SER A 340 -7.11 -3.69 11.44
N GLY A 341 -6.56 -2.48 11.31
CA GLY A 341 -6.84 -1.54 10.25
C GLY A 341 -6.18 -1.96 8.94
N GLU A 342 -6.16 -1.05 7.98
CA GLU A 342 -5.46 -1.20 6.71
C GLU A 342 -4.66 0.08 6.40
N LEU A 343 -4.80 0.69 5.22
CA LEU A 343 -3.96 1.82 4.80
C LEU A 343 -4.74 3.13 4.69
N ALA A 344 -6.00 3.12 5.15
CA ALA A 344 -6.85 4.29 5.26
C ALA A 344 -6.85 4.80 6.71
N ALA A 345 -7.28 6.05 6.92
CA ALA A 345 -7.39 6.64 8.24
C ALA A 345 -8.52 5.99 9.07
N ASP A 346 -8.21 4.94 9.81
CA ASP A 346 -9.13 4.07 10.53
C ASP A 346 -9.48 4.58 11.93
N THR A 347 -10.49 3.98 12.54
CA THR A 347 -10.93 4.23 13.91
C THR A 347 -11.19 2.88 14.57
N LEU A 348 -10.29 2.47 15.46
CA LEU A 348 -10.25 1.10 16.01
C LEU A 348 -10.28 1.16 17.54
N SER A 349 -11.25 0.47 18.15
CA SER A 349 -11.44 0.41 19.62
C SER A 349 -11.38 -1.04 20.12
N GLY A 350 -10.59 -1.28 21.16
CA GLY A 350 -10.41 -2.59 21.80
C GLY A 350 -11.59 -3.00 22.68
N GLY A 351 -12.19 -2.04 23.38
CA GLY A 351 -13.26 -2.30 24.33
C GLY A 351 -12.72 -2.70 25.71
N GLY A 352 -12.96 -3.93 26.14
CA GLY A 352 -12.48 -4.40 27.43
C GLY A 352 -11.59 -5.62 27.23
N GLY A 353 -10.50 -5.75 27.97
CA GLY A 353 -9.68 -6.94 27.88
C GLY A 353 -8.20 -6.67 27.87
N ALA A 354 -7.49 -7.26 26.92
CA ALA A 354 -6.07 -7.08 26.75
C ALA A 354 -5.83 -7.25 25.25
N ASP A 355 -6.01 -6.16 24.54
CA ASP A 355 -6.24 -6.11 23.13
C ASP A 355 -4.93 -5.89 22.37
N THR A 356 -4.91 -6.35 21.13
CA THR A 356 -3.82 -6.04 20.18
C THR A 356 -4.45 -5.37 18.98
N ILE A 357 -4.12 -4.09 18.80
CA ILE A 357 -4.69 -3.23 17.76
C ILE A 357 -3.54 -2.74 16.88
N SER A 358 -3.70 -2.85 15.57
CA SER A 358 -2.73 -2.34 14.58
C SER A 358 -3.45 -1.50 13.54
N GLY A 359 -3.07 -0.24 13.37
CA GLY A 359 -3.62 0.67 12.36
C GLY A 359 -3.14 0.35 10.95
N PHE A 360 -1.84 0.05 10.84
CA PHE A 360 -1.06 -0.22 9.61
C PHE A 360 -0.64 1.03 8.85
N GLY A 361 -1.52 1.64 8.08
CA GLY A 361 -1.19 2.82 7.27
C GLY A 361 -2.34 3.81 7.26
N GLY A 362 -2.05 5.07 6.94
CA GLY A 362 -3.04 6.14 7.07
C GLY A 362 -2.97 6.77 8.45
N ASP A 363 -3.73 7.85 8.63
CA ASP A 363 -3.72 8.63 9.88
C ASP A 363 -4.80 8.06 10.83
N ASP A 364 -4.43 7.09 11.66
CA ASP A 364 -5.36 6.25 12.41
C ASP A 364 -5.73 6.83 13.79
N GLN A 365 -6.90 6.42 14.29
CA GLN A 365 -7.30 6.60 15.69
C GLN A 365 -7.46 5.26 16.39
N LEU A 366 -6.59 4.97 17.35
CA LEU A 366 -6.55 3.71 18.08
C LEU A 366 -6.90 3.92 19.55
N PHE A 367 -7.90 3.19 20.04
CA PHE A 367 -8.38 3.22 21.43
C PHE A 367 -8.19 1.84 22.06
N GLY A 368 -7.34 1.73 23.08
CA GLY A 368 -7.16 0.50 23.87
C GLY A 368 -8.32 0.27 24.84
N ASP A 369 -8.89 1.36 25.35
CA ASP A 369 -10.00 1.39 26.30
C ASP A 369 -9.64 0.75 27.65
N ASP A 370 -10.35 -0.28 28.13
CA ASP A 370 -10.07 -0.91 29.42
C ASP A 370 -9.19 -2.15 29.24
N GLY A 371 -7.96 -2.15 29.75
CA GLY A 371 -7.17 -3.35 29.57
C GLY A 371 -5.71 -3.30 29.89
N ARG A 372 -4.93 -4.11 29.21
CA ARG A 372 -3.49 -3.91 29.05
C ARG A 372 -3.25 -4.19 27.60
N ASP A 373 -3.15 -3.12 26.85
CA ASP A 373 -3.32 -3.18 25.41
C ASP A 373 -2.00 -2.96 24.70
N VAL A 374 -1.95 -3.45 23.47
CA VAL A 374 -0.83 -3.25 22.55
C VAL A 374 -1.37 -2.54 21.33
N LEU A 375 -1.02 -1.28 21.17
CA LEU A 375 -1.46 -0.43 20.06
C LEU A 375 -0.26 -0.11 19.18
N ASN A 376 -0.41 -0.31 17.87
CA ASN A 376 0.60 0.03 16.88
C ASN A 376 -0.07 0.86 15.78
N GLY A 377 0.23 2.16 15.69
CA GLY A 377 -0.29 3.06 14.67
C GLY A 377 0.10 2.58 13.27
N GLY A 378 1.40 2.53 13.01
CA GLY A 378 1.93 2.01 11.77
C GLY A 378 2.59 3.12 10.98
N GLY A 379 2.04 3.53 9.85
CA GLY A 379 2.55 4.63 9.04
C GLY A 379 1.49 5.66 8.73
N GLY A 380 1.76 6.94 8.98
CA GLY A 380 0.75 7.99 8.98
C GLY A 380 0.85 8.76 10.30
N ASP A 381 0.13 9.86 10.41
CA ASP A 381 0.11 10.68 11.62
C ASP A 381 -0.98 10.17 12.58
N ASP A 382 -0.63 9.23 13.45
CA ASP A 382 -1.60 8.46 14.24
C ASP A 382 -1.95 9.10 15.59
N ILE A 383 -3.13 8.79 16.11
CA ILE A 383 -3.57 9.11 17.48
C ILE A 383 -3.84 7.83 18.24
N LEU A 384 -3.14 7.64 19.35
CA LEU A 384 -3.33 6.48 20.21
C LEU A 384 -3.80 6.93 21.60
N ILE A 385 -4.81 6.26 22.12
CA ILE A 385 -5.32 6.39 23.49
C ILE A 385 -5.28 5.01 24.11
N GLY A 386 -4.32 4.80 25.02
CA GLY A 386 -4.20 3.51 25.74
C GLY A 386 -5.42 3.21 26.59
N GLY A 387 -5.87 4.21 27.37
CA GLY A 387 -7.04 4.07 28.25
C GLY A 387 -6.62 3.68 29.66
N THR A 388 -7.29 2.68 30.25
CA THR A 388 -6.96 2.19 31.59
C THR A 388 -6.07 0.95 31.53
N GLY A 389 -5.04 0.94 32.36
CA GLY A 389 -4.10 -0.17 32.50
C GLY A 389 -2.79 0.07 31.74
N GLY A 390 -1.77 -0.72 32.07
CA GLY A 390 -0.41 -0.36 31.68
C GLY A 390 -0.06 -0.83 30.27
N ASP A 391 -0.17 0.06 29.30
CA ASP A 391 -0.21 -0.25 27.86
C ASP A 391 1.15 -0.19 27.17
N ALA A 392 1.23 -0.78 25.98
CA ALA A 392 2.35 -0.64 25.06
C ALA A 392 1.86 0.05 23.77
N LEU A 393 2.27 1.31 23.58
CA LEU A 393 1.82 2.16 22.48
C LEU A 393 3.01 2.46 21.55
N ASN A 394 2.86 2.14 20.29
CA ASN A 394 3.83 2.46 19.25
C ASN A 394 3.16 3.32 18.18
N GLY A 395 3.63 4.55 17.98
CA GLY A 395 3.09 5.40 16.90
C GLY A 395 3.54 4.86 15.56
N GLY A 396 4.84 4.86 15.32
CA GLY A 396 5.45 4.24 14.15
C GLY A 396 6.12 5.28 13.27
N ALA A 397 5.73 5.35 12.00
CA ALA A 397 6.29 6.27 11.03
C ALA A 397 5.30 7.41 10.75
N GLY A 398 5.56 8.59 11.30
CA GLY A 398 4.69 9.74 11.10
C GLY A 398 4.95 10.78 12.18
N ILE A 399 3.99 11.68 12.39
CA ILE A 399 3.89 12.48 13.60
C ILE A 399 2.78 11.91 14.46
N ASP A 400 3.16 11.11 15.44
CA ASP A 400 2.22 10.36 16.25
C ASP A 400 1.95 11.05 17.59
N VAL A 401 0.70 10.93 18.05
CA VAL A 401 0.17 11.62 19.22
C VAL A 401 -0.41 10.60 20.19
N ILE A 402 0.13 10.55 21.41
CA ILE A 402 -0.53 9.84 22.51
C ILE A 402 -1.36 10.83 23.31
N ARG A 403 -2.66 10.55 23.44
CA ARG A 403 -3.57 11.42 24.19
C ARG A 403 -3.90 10.83 25.55
N TYR A 404 -3.87 11.72 26.55
CA TYR A 404 -4.18 11.44 27.94
C TYR A 404 -5.28 12.38 28.44
N ASP A 405 -6.22 11.82 29.21
CA ASP A 405 -7.27 12.60 29.85
C ASP A 405 -6.78 13.36 31.09
N GLY A 406 -7.04 14.65 31.15
CA GLY A 406 -6.70 15.48 32.30
C GLY A 406 -5.43 16.31 32.11
N PRO A 407 -5.07 17.12 33.12
CA PRO A 407 -3.95 18.03 33.03
C PRO A 407 -2.60 17.30 33.10
N ARG A 408 -1.63 17.78 32.33
CA ARG A 408 -0.22 17.32 32.33
C ARG A 408 0.38 17.13 33.72
N SER A 409 -0.01 17.95 34.71
CA SER A 409 0.49 17.85 36.10
C SER A 409 0.17 16.52 36.78
N ASN A 410 -0.81 15.77 36.28
CA ASN A 410 -1.19 14.46 36.82
C ASN A 410 -0.25 13.33 36.37
N TYR A 411 0.64 13.60 35.41
CA TYR A 411 1.45 12.59 34.74
C TYR A 411 2.93 12.76 35.03
N GLN A 412 3.63 11.65 35.22
CA GLN A 412 5.09 11.60 35.27
C GLN A 412 5.60 11.00 33.95
N ILE A 413 6.52 11.71 33.29
CA ILE A 413 7.11 11.28 32.02
C ILE A 413 8.59 10.98 32.26
N LYS A 414 9.02 9.78 31.87
CA LYS A 414 10.41 9.35 31.95
C LYS A 414 10.88 8.84 30.59
N VAL A 415 11.86 9.53 29.99
CA VAL A 415 12.47 9.16 28.71
C VAL A 415 13.70 8.28 28.96
N ASN A 416 13.74 7.09 28.36
CA ASN A 416 14.83 6.12 28.44
C ASN A 416 15.30 5.70 27.03
N GLY A 417 16.10 6.54 26.38
CA GLY A 417 16.49 6.29 24.99
C GLY A 417 15.31 6.54 24.04
N SER A 418 14.96 5.56 23.22
CA SER A 418 13.80 5.62 22.30
C SER A 418 12.47 5.23 22.95
N GLN A 419 12.49 4.80 24.22
CA GLN A 419 11.30 4.41 24.96
C GLN A 419 10.92 5.50 25.96
N VAL A 420 9.63 5.79 26.07
CA VAL A 420 9.09 6.73 27.05
C VAL A 420 8.11 6.02 27.97
N ILE A 421 8.25 6.25 29.26
CA ILE A 421 7.33 5.71 30.27
C ILE A 421 6.50 6.86 30.79
N VAL A 422 5.18 6.75 30.64
CA VAL A 422 4.21 7.70 31.20
C VAL A 422 3.49 7.02 32.34
N THR A 423 3.45 7.66 33.51
CA THR A 423 2.72 7.14 34.68
C THR A 423 1.64 8.15 35.06
N GLY A 424 0.40 7.73 34.91
CA GLY A 424 -0.79 8.51 35.22
C GLY A 424 -1.32 8.33 36.65
N PRO A 425 -2.55 8.80 36.91
CA PRO A 425 -3.26 8.60 38.17
C PRO A 425 -3.41 7.12 38.57
N ALA A 426 -3.74 6.89 39.84
CA ALA A 426 -3.94 5.52 40.34
C ALA A 426 -5.05 4.79 39.55
N GLY A 427 -4.74 3.61 39.04
CA GLY A 427 -5.67 2.79 38.25
C GLY A 427 -5.33 2.72 36.77
N THR A 428 -4.56 3.67 36.22
CA THR A 428 -4.15 3.62 34.81
C THR A 428 -2.96 2.73 34.56
N GLY A 429 -2.16 2.37 35.58
CA GLY A 429 -0.87 1.71 35.31
C GLY A 429 0.12 2.62 34.56
N PRO A 430 1.38 2.17 34.37
CA PRO A 430 2.36 2.88 33.56
C PRO A 430 2.33 2.39 32.09
N ASP A 431 2.34 3.35 31.17
CA ASP A 431 2.39 3.07 29.73
C ASP A 431 3.82 3.13 29.22
N THR A 432 4.05 2.37 28.17
CA THR A 432 5.34 2.27 27.47
C THR A 432 5.16 2.72 26.04
N LEU A 433 5.83 3.79 25.66
CA LEU A 433 5.70 4.45 24.37
C LEU A 433 6.97 4.30 23.53
N THR A 434 6.83 4.05 22.24
CA THR A 434 7.93 4.07 21.24
C THR A 434 7.45 4.72 19.94
N GLY A 435 8.36 5.34 19.17
CA GLY A 435 8.00 5.96 17.89
C GLY A 435 6.86 6.96 18.02
N VAL A 436 6.95 7.87 19.00
CA VAL A 436 5.94 8.89 19.31
C VAL A 436 6.60 10.24 19.44
N GLU A 437 6.04 11.25 18.79
CA GLU A 437 6.56 12.61 18.78
C GLU A 437 5.91 13.48 19.86
N LEU A 438 4.60 13.31 20.11
CA LEU A 438 3.79 14.22 20.92
C LEU A 438 2.96 13.49 21.97
N LEU A 439 2.86 14.12 23.16
CA LEU A 439 1.87 13.78 24.18
C LEU A 439 0.86 14.92 24.32
N GLN A 440 -0.41 14.62 24.16
CA GLN A 440 -1.51 15.57 24.31
C GLN A 440 -2.23 15.36 25.65
N PHE A 441 -2.40 16.46 26.38
CA PHE A 441 -3.20 16.58 27.61
C PHE A 441 -4.26 17.68 27.41
N ASP A 442 -5.24 17.82 28.30
CA ASP A 442 -6.39 18.75 28.15
C ASP A 442 -6.04 20.13 27.58
N HIS A 443 -4.93 20.72 28.04
CA HIS A 443 -4.53 22.08 27.67
C HIS A 443 -3.03 22.21 27.36
N GLN A 444 -2.31 21.10 27.16
CA GLN A 444 -0.88 21.13 26.85
C GLN A 444 -0.51 20.03 25.88
N VAL A 445 0.39 20.35 24.94
CA VAL A 445 1.00 19.39 24.02
C VAL A 445 2.50 19.40 24.25
N VAL A 446 3.07 18.24 24.55
CA VAL A 446 4.46 18.11 24.98
C VAL A 446 5.22 17.24 23.99
N PRO A 447 6.26 17.77 23.32
CA PRO A 447 7.19 16.95 22.55
C PRO A 447 7.90 15.95 23.45
N VAL A 448 7.98 14.70 22.98
CA VAL A 448 8.59 13.59 23.72
C VAL A 448 10.12 13.69 23.73
N THR A 449 10.68 14.17 22.62
CA THR A 449 12.11 14.31 22.34
C THR A 449 12.57 15.76 22.49
N PRO A 450 13.80 16.00 23.00
CA PRO A 450 14.34 17.35 23.12
C PRO A 450 14.62 17.99 21.75
N LEU A 451 14.05 19.16 21.52
CA LEU A 451 14.34 19.96 20.33
C LEU A 451 15.71 20.65 20.44
N LYS A 452 16.43 20.70 19.32
CA LYS A 452 17.68 21.47 19.20
C LYS A 452 17.51 22.61 18.21
N MET A 453 18.15 23.73 18.51
CA MET A 453 18.29 24.81 17.54
C MET A 453 19.44 24.50 16.59
N LEU A 454 19.16 24.49 15.29
CA LEU A 454 20.18 24.44 14.24
C LEU A 454 20.81 25.82 14.03
N GLU A 455 21.96 25.86 13.37
CA GLU A 455 22.73 27.11 13.14
C GLU A 455 21.93 28.20 12.40
N ASN A 456 20.96 27.79 11.57
CA ASN A 456 20.09 28.71 10.83
C ASN A 456 18.82 29.14 11.60
N GLY A 457 18.69 28.76 12.88
CA GLY A 457 17.54 29.10 13.72
C GLY A 457 16.35 28.15 13.59
N THR A 458 16.50 27.03 12.86
CA THR A 458 15.47 25.98 12.80
C THR A 458 15.45 25.16 14.10
N LEU A 459 14.27 24.94 14.67
CA LEU A 459 14.08 23.91 15.69
C LEU A 459 14.01 22.54 15.01
N PHE A 460 14.68 21.54 15.58
CA PHE A 460 14.80 20.24 14.97
C PHE A 460 14.86 19.13 16.01
N ASP A 461 14.17 18.03 15.73
CA ASP A 461 14.28 16.78 16.48
C ASP A 461 15.03 15.73 15.66
N GLU A 462 16.30 15.51 15.99
CA GLU A 462 17.11 14.50 15.30
C GLU A 462 16.59 13.07 15.51
N ALA A 463 16.09 12.75 16.70
CA ALA A 463 15.69 11.38 17.01
C ALA A 463 14.36 11.05 16.34
N GLY A 464 13.35 11.92 16.48
CA GLY A 464 12.06 11.75 15.80
C GLY A 464 12.20 11.80 14.29
N TYR A 465 13.00 12.72 13.73
CA TYR A 465 13.19 12.80 12.27
C TYR A 465 13.78 11.52 11.68
N LEU A 466 14.75 10.89 12.33
CA LEU A 466 15.30 9.61 11.86
C LEU A 466 14.37 8.42 12.14
N GLY A 467 13.51 8.51 13.16
CA GLY A 467 12.45 7.53 13.40
C GLY A 467 11.38 7.56 12.32
N GLN A 468 10.93 8.77 11.96
CA GLN A 468 9.91 9.01 10.95
C GLN A 468 10.40 8.66 9.53
N TYR A 469 11.66 8.93 9.22
CA TYR A 469 12.19 8.82 7.85
C TYR A 469 13.26 7.73 7.73
N ALA A 470 12.81 6.48 7.59
CA ALA A 470 13.67 5.30 7.51
C ALA A 470 14.69 5.36 6.34
N ASP A 471 14.31 5.98 5.22
CA ASP A 471 15.20 6.22 4.08
C ASP A 471 16.37 7.14 4.47
N VAL A 472 16.12 8.20 5.24
CA VAL A 472 17.16 9.09 5.75
C VAL A 472 18.01 8.39 6.80
N ALA A 473 17.39 7.63 7.71
CA ALA A 473 18.11 6.84 8.70
C ALA A 473 19.12 5.89 8.04
N ALA A 474 18.73 5.22 6.95
CA ALA A 474 19.62 4.34 6.19
C ALA A 474 20.80 5.12 5.56
N VAL A 475 20.54 6.30 4.98
CA VAL A 475 21.57 7.15 4.38
C VAL A 475 22.55 7.67 5.45
N VAL A 476 22.06 8.10 6.61
CA VAL A 476 22.91 8.54 7.74
C VAL A 476 23.73 7.37 8.29
N ALA A 477 23.12 6.19 8.46
CA ALA A 477 23.81 4.99 8.93
C ALA A 477 24.92 4.53 7.95
N SER A 478 24.75 4.76 6.65
CA SER A 478 25.78 4.48 5.63
C SER A 478 26.97 5.45 5.67
N GLY A 479 26.83 6.59 6.37
CA GLY A 479 27.83 7.66 6.42
C GLY A 479 27.80 8.61 5.22
N ALA A 480 26.83 8.47 4.30
CA ALA A 480 26.65 9.38 3.17
C ALA A 480 26.16 10.77 3.60
N LEU A 481 25.45 10.86 4.73
CA LEU A 481 25.11 12.10 5.43
C LEU A 481 25.51 11.97 6.90
N GLY A 482 25.89 13.09 7.52
CA GLY A 482 26.34 13.13 8.92
C GLY A 482 25.20 13.16 9.94
N SER A 483 24.00 13.61 9.56
CA SER A 483 22.82 13.66 10.43
C SER A 483 21.51 13.84 9.65
N GLY A 484 20.38 13.59 10.32
CA GLY A 484 19.05 13.96 9.83
C GLY A 484 18.90 15.47 9.68
N ALA A 485 19.50 16.27 10.58
CA ALA A 485 19.54 17.72 10.44
C ALA A 485 20.25 18.18 9.15
N GLU A 486 21.36 17.54 8.77
CA GLU A 486 22.04 17.82 7.49
C GLU A 486 21.13 17.50 6.30
N HIS A 487 20.42 16.37 6.35
CA HIS A 487 19.44 16.01 5.34
C HIS A 487 18.33 17.05 5.24
N TYR A 488 17.72 17.44 6.36
CA TYR A 488 16.60 18.38 6.37
C TYR A 488 16.97 19.74 5.75
N LEU A 489 18.14 20.28 6.15
CA LEU A 489 18.63 21.56 5.65
C LEU A 489 18.95 21.54 4.15
N ARG A 490 19.38 20.40 3.60
CA ARG A 490 19.70 20.29 2.17
C ARG A 490 18.51 19.91 1.31
N TYR A 491 17.67 19.00 1.79
CA TYR A 491 16.66 18.31 1.00
C TYR A 491 15.29 18.31 1.70
N GLY A 492 15.22 17.87 2.96
CA GLY A 492 13.95 17.61 3.65
C GLY A 492 12.97 18.79 3.68
N GLN A 493 13.47 20.03 3.82
CA GLN A 493 12.62 21.23 3.79
C GLN A 493 11.93 21.49 2.45
N TYR A 494 12.43 20.90 1.36
CA TYR A 494 11.87 20.98 0.00
C TYR A 494 11.13 19.70 -0.40
N GLU A 495 11.37 18.60 0.31
CA GLU A 495 10.67 17.32 0.15
C GLU A 495 9.36 17.26 0.94
N GLY A 496 8.98 18.33 1.64
CA GLY A 496 7.77 18.36 2.44
C GLY A 496 7.90 17.65 3.79
N ARG A 497 9.12 17.41 4.29
CA ARG A 497 9.34 16.71 5.56
C ARG A 497 9.14 17.64 6.76
N SER A 498 8.73 17.09 7.89
CA SER A 498 8.51 17.81 9.14
C SER A 498 9.80 17.82 9.97
N PRO A 499 10.24 18.98 10.50
CA PRO A 499 11.47 19.05 11.30
C PRO A 499 11.29 18.62 12.76
N PHE A 500 10.06 18.64 13.28
CA PHE A 500 9.67 18.20 14.63
C PHE A 500 8.14 18.12 14.74
N GLY A 501 7.62 17.34 15.70
CA GLY A 501 6.19 17.00 15.75
C GLY A 501 5.19 18.17 15.81
N LEU A 502 5.49 19.26 16.52
CA LEU A 502 4.58 20.42 16.60
C LEU A 502 4.58 21.34 15.37
N PHE A 503 5.37 21.02 14.34
CA PHE A 503 5.25 21.61 13.02
C PHE A 503 5.04 20.50 11.98
N ASN A 504 3.80 20.36 11.52
CA ASN A 504 3.42 19.36 10.53
C ASN A 504 3.45 20.01 9.15
N THR A 505 4.43 19.65 8.32
CA THR A 505 4.60 20.23 6.98
C THR A 505 3.42 19.90 6.07
N SER A 506 2.89 18.67 6.12
CA SER A 506 1.73 18.26 5.30
C SER A 506 0.51 19.12 5.63
N TYR A 507 0.13 19.18 6.91
CA TYR A 507 -0.93 20.06 7.40
C TYR A 507 -0.71 21.52 6.98
N TYR A 508 0.50 22.04 7.21
CA TYR A 508 0.80 23.44 6.95
C TYR A 508 0.64 23.78 5.47
N LEU A 509 1.09 22.91 4.55
CA LEU A 509 0.99 23.16 3.13
C LEU A 509 -0.42 22.95 2.59
N GLU A 510 -1.17 21.98 3.14
CA GLU A 510 -2.57 21.76 2.81
C GLU A 510 -3.42 23.00 3.12
N LYS A 511 -3.30 23.54 4.34
CA LYS A 511 -4.04 24.74 4.75
C LYS A 511 -3.54 26.03 4.08
N ASN A 512 -2.37 25.99 3.44
CA ASN A 512 -1.74 27.17 2.84
C ASN A 512 -1.26 26.91 1.40
N PRO A 513 -2.18 26.81 0.41
CA PRO A 513 -1.83 26.46 -0.97
C PRO A 513 -0.87 27.42 -1.66
N ASP A 514 -0.86 28.70 -1.27
CA ASP A 514 0.09 29.71 -1.74
C ASP A 514 1.53 29.38 -1.30
N VAL A 515 1.69 28.89 -0.07
CA VAL A 515 2.99 28.43 0.45
C VAL A 515 3.39 27.12 -0.21
N ALA A 516 2.45 26.19 -0.40
CA ALA A 516 2.70 24.93 -1.12
C ALA A 516 3.26 25.19 -2.53
N ALA A 517 2.70 26.16 -3.26
CA ALA A 517 3.23 26.57 -4.56
C ALA A 517 4.66 27.12 -4.47
N ALA A 518 4.96 27.94 -3.46
CA ALA A 518 6.29 28.49 -3.24
C ALA A 518 7.34 27.41 -2.90
N VAL A 519 6.99 26.46 -2.03
CA VAL A 519 7.84 25.31 -1.66
C VAL A 519 8.16 24.46 -2.88
N LYS A 520 7.15 24.15 -3.71
CA LYS A 520 7.33 23.35 -4.95
C LYS A 520 8.30 23.99 -5.95
N THR A 521 8.42 25.32 -5.95
CA THR A 521 9.37 26.06 -6.77
C THR A 521 10.75 26.27 -6.12
N GLY A 522 10.94 25.80 -4.89
CA GLY A 522 12.20 25.92 -4.15
C GLY A 522 12.49 27.33 -3.62
N ILE A 523 11.51 28.23 -3.59
CA ILE A 523 11.69 29.63 -3.15
C ILE A 523 11.93 29.71 -1.64
N ILE A 524 11.17 28.93 -0.86
CA ILE A 524 11.20 28.92 0.61
C ILE A 524 10.72 27.56 1.11
N GLY A 525 11.26 27.07 2.22
CA GLY A 525 10.75 25.87 2.90
C GLY A 525 9.51 26.18 3.76
N ALA A 526 8.68 25.17 4.04
CA ALA A 526 7.44 25.32 4.82
C ALA A 526 7.69 25.91 6.22
N TRP A 527 8.60 25.30 6.99
CA TRP A 527 9.00 25.79 8.30
C TRP A 527 9.59 27.20 8.23
N GLN A 528 10.43 27.47 7.24
CA GLN A 528 11.03 28.79 7.06
C GLN A 528 9.96 29.86 6.82
N HIS A 529 8.95 29.55 6.01
CA HIS A 529 7.81 30.43 5.79
C HIS A 529 7.06 30.68 7.10
N PHE A 530 6.69 29.63 7.83
CA PHE A 530 5.99 29.78 9.10
C PHE A 530 6.78 30.64 10.08
N HIS A 531 8.06 30.32 10.30
CA HIS A 531 8.93 30.99 11.26
C HIS A 531 9.11 32.48 10.95
N GLN A 532 9.21 32.86 9.68
CA GLN A 532 9.44 34.24 9.26
C GLN A 532 8.13 35.05 9.11
N TYR A 533 7.08 34.44 8.57
CA TYR A 533 5.87 35.12 8.13
C TYR A 533 4.60 34.50 8.70
N GLY A 534 4.44 33.18 8.60
CA GLY A 534 3.16 32.49 8.82
C GLY A 534 2.52 32.76 10.20
N TRP A 535 3.31 32.77 11.28
CA TRP A 535 2.77 33.05 12.61
C TRP A 535 2.26 34.49 12.77
N ARG A 536 2.77 35.46 11.98
CA ARG A 536 2.28 36.84 11.96
C ARG A 536 0.99 36.97 11.17
N GLU A 537 0.85 36.14 10.15
CA GLU A 537 -0.33 35.99 9.30
C GLU A 537 -1.43 35.18 10.00
N GLY A 538 -1.16 34.62 11.18
CA GLY A 538 -2.12 33.83 11.95
C GLY A 538 -2.31 32.41 11.41
N ARG A 539 -1.36 31.89 10.62
CA ARG A 539 -1.38 30.52 10.09
C ARG A 539 -0.91 29.55 11.16
N ASP A 540 -1.64 28.46 11.35
CA ASP A 540 -1.32 27.45 12.37
C ASP A 540 -0.27 26.45 11.87
N PRO A 541 0.74 26.08 12.68
CA PRO A 541 1.84 25.20 12.29
C PRO A 541 1.48 23.71 12.26
N SER A 542 0.41 23.32 12.94
CA SER A 542 -0.13 21.97 13.01
C SER A 542 -1.57 22.06 13.51
N ALA A 543 -2.34 20.97 13.38
CA ALA A 543 -3.67 20.91 13.96
C ALA A 543 -3.68 20.99 15.50
N LEU A 544 -2.54 20.75 16.17
CA LEU A 544 -2.43 20.77 17.64
C LEU A 544 -2.05 22.13 18.25
N PHE A 545 -1.86 23.18 17.44
CA PHE A 545 -1.43 24.48 17.97
C PHE A 545 -2.09 25.67 17.26
N ASP A 546 -3.06 26.29 17.94
CA ASP A 546 -3.70 27.53 17.49
C ASP A 546 -2.86 28.76 17.86
N VAL A 547 -2.30 29.41 16.84
CA VAL A 547 -1.45 30.60 16.96
C VAL A 547 -2.24 31.80 17.48
N SER A 548 -3.48 31.94 17.02
CA SER A 548 -4.33 33.09 17.35
C SER A 548 -4.85 32.99 18.78
N ALA A 549 -5.34 31.82 19.19
CA ALA A 549 -5.75 31.54 20.57
C ALA A 549 -4.58 31.68 21.54
N TYR A 550 -3.38 31.17 21.19
CA TYR A 550 -2.21 31.32 22.05
C TYR A 550 -1.83 32.80 22.23
N LYS A 551 -1.84 33.61 21.18
CA LYS A 551 -1.59 35.06 21.31
C LYS A 551 -2.62 35.75 22.19
N GLN A 552 -3.89 35.41 22.02
CA GLN A 552 -4.98 36.00 22.81
C GLN A 552 -4.87 35.64 24.29
N ALA A 553 -4.52 34.40 24.61
CA ALA A 553 -4.31 33.94 25.97
C ALA A 553 -3.02 34.51 26.59
N ASN A 554 -2.05 34.93 25.78
CA ASN A 554 -0.75 35.41 26.20
C ASN A 554 -0.43 36.81 25.63
N PRO A 555 -1.08 37.88 26.14
CA PRO A 555 -0.90 39.24 25.62
C PRO A 555 0.55 39.76 25.70
N ASP A 556 1.37 39.20 26.60
CA ASP A 556 2.80 39.48 26.71
C ASP A 556 3.58 38.99 25.47
N VAL A 557 3.26 37.81 24.97
CA VAL A 557 3.83 37.24 23.73
C VAL A 557 3.42 38.07 22.52
N GLN A 558 2.15 38.48 22.48
CA GLN A 558 1.62 39.35 21.43
C GLN A 558 2.28 40.74 21.45
N ALA A 559 2.40 41.36 22.63
CA ALA A 559 3.00 42.70 22.77
C ALA A 559 4.50 42.70 22.46
N ALA A 560 5.20 41.62 22.78
CA ALA A 560 6.61 41.45 22.46
C ALA A 560 6.87 40.98 21.03
N ASP A 561 5.80 40.75 20.24
CA ASP A 561 5.87 40.34 18.84
C ASP A 561 6.73 39.07 18.64
N MET A 562 6.55 38.12 19.56
CA MET A 562 7.27 36.85 19.57
C MET A 562 6.50 35.77 18.78
N ASN A 563 7.23 34.87 18.13
CA ASN A 563 6.65 33.68 17.51
C ASN A 563 6.00 32.79 18.59
N PRO A 564 4.67 32.57 18.56
CA PRO A 564 3.94 31.86 19.61
C PRO A 564 4.39 30.41 19.82
N LEU A 565 4.59 29.65 18.73
CA LEU A 565 5.03 28.27 18.82
C LEU A 565 6.43 28.19 19.44
N PHE A 566 7.33 29.06 18.99
CA PHE A 566 8.68 29.12 19.52
C PHE A 566 8.70 29.52 21.00
N HIS A 567 7.88 30.51 21.37
CA HIS A 567 7.72 30.91 22.77
C HIS A 567 7.20 29.75 23.62
N TYR A 568 6.17 29.04 23.14
CA TYR A 568 5.59 27.90 23.85
C TYR A 568 6.64 26.81 24.12
N LEU A 569 7.37 26.41 23.08
CA LEU A 569 8.40 25.39 23.15
C LEU A 569 9.57 25.79 24.06
N ALA A 570 9.98 27.06 24.04
CA ALA A 570 11.13 27.54 24.81
C ALA A 570 10.80 27.86 26.28
N ASN A 571 9.62 28.43 26.54
CA ASN A 571 9.25 28.96 27.87
C ASN A 571 7.83 28.56 28.29
N GLY A 572 6.86 28.64 27.37
CA GLY A 572 5.45 28.51 27.69
C GLY A 572 5.08 27.18 28.35
N MET A 573 5.69 26.07 27.96
CA MET A 573 5.48 24.77 28.62
C MET A 573 5.88 24.80 30.10
N ALA A 574 7.08 25.33 30.40
CA ALA A 574 7.61 25.42 31.76
C ALA A 574 6.83 26.42 32.63
N GLU A 575 6.27 27.46 32.00
CA GLU A 575 5.38 28.44 32.63
C GLU A 575 3.96 27.90 32.85
N GLY A 576 3.62 26.71 32.33
CA GLY A 576 2.27 26.16 32.40
C GLY A 576 1.27 26.87 31.50
N ARG A 577 1.72 27.55 30.44
CA ARG A 577 0.82 28.17 29.44
C ARG A 577 0.02 27.07 28.73
N THR A 578 -1.23 27.39 28.44
CA THR A 578 -2.17 26.50 27.77
C THR A 578 -2.04 26.59 26.24
N THR A 579 -2.22 25.47 25.56
CA THR A 579 -2.42 25.40 24.11
C THR A 579 -3.86 25.06 23.78
N SER A 580 -4.24 25.32 22.54
CA SER A 580 -5.53 24.93 21.98
C SER A 580 -5.30 24.24 20.65
N VAL A 581 -6.13 23.25 20.36
CA VAL A 581 -6.16 22.56 19.08
C VAL A 581 -6.69 23.54 18.03
N ALA A 582 -5.98 23.69 16.92
CA ALA A 582 -6.34 24.57 15.80
C ALA A 582 -7.37 23.93 14.87
N ASP A 583 -7.28 22.61 14.68
CA ASP A 583 -8.17 21.86 13.81
C ASP A 583 -8.56 20.56 14.52
N LEU A 584 -9.80 20.53 15.02
CA LEU A 584 -10.36 19.36 15.69
C LEU A 584 -10.64 18.24 14.68
N ASP A 585 -10.92 18.56 13.42
CA ASP A 585 -11.31 17.58 12.40
C ASP A 585 -10.10 16.86 11.80
N TYR A 586 -8.95 17.54 11.68
CA TYR A 586 -7.72 16.95 11.09
C TYR A 586 -7.23 15.69 11.81
N TYR A 587 -7.55 15.57 13.10
CA TYR A 587 -7.23 14.44 13.96
C TYR A 587 -8.50 13.70 14.42
N GLY A 588 -9.68 14.07 13.90
CA GLY A 588 -10.99 13.54 14.31
C GLY A 588 -11.29 13.63 15.82
N LEU A 589 -10.81 14.71 16.46
CA LEU A 589 -10.98 15.04 17.87
C LEU A 589 -12.42 15.52 18.15
N TYR A 590 -13.35 14.59 18.36
CA TYR A 590 -14.71 14.91 18.84
C TYR A 590 -14.87 14.79 20.36
#